data_AF-T1FZP7-F1
#
_entry.id   AF-T1FZP7-F1
#
_cell.length_a   1.000
_cell.length_b   1.000
_cell.length_c   1.000
_cell.angle_alpha   90.00
_cell.angle_beta   90.00
_cell.angle_gamma   90.00
#
_symmetry.space_group_name_H-M   'P 1'
#
loop_
_entity.id
_entity.type
_entity.pdbx_description
1 polymer ?
#
loop_
_entity_poly.entity_id
_entity_poly.type
_entity_poly.pdbx_seq_one_letter_code
_entity_poly.pdbx_strand_id
1 'polypeptide(L)'
;MAEGTESITNFVMQLDETPTIIPDVVTSSFLNSAGFEASDPRLVKLVSLAGQKFIAEIVNDALQHCRVKSSGQNKKQSKDKKLTLTMEDLSPALADHGIHAVKPPYCL
;
A
#
# COMPACT_ATOMS: atom_id res chain seq x y z
N MET A 1 -19.53 5.42 24.94
CA MET A 1 -19.40 5.42 23.47
C MET A 1 -18.45 6.53 22.98
N ALA A 2 -17.43 6.92 23.76
CA ALA A 2 -16.55 8.06 23.47
C ALA A 2 -15.10 7.66 23.08
N GLU A 3 -14.68 6.41 23.32
CA GLU A 3 -13.29 5.99 23.07
C GLU A 3 -12.87 6.09 21.59
N GLY A 4 -13.81 5.94 20.65
CA GLY A 4 -13.50 6.04 19.22
C GLY A 4 -13.17 7.46 18.74
N THR A 5 -13.84 8.49 19.29
CA THR A 5 -13.67 9.88 18.84
C THR A 5 -12.43 10.54 19.45
N GLU A 6 -12.08 10.17 20.68
CA GLU A 6 -10.84 10.62 21.33
C GLU A 6 -9.62 10.06 20.62
N SER A 7 -9.69 8.80 20.16
CA SER A 7 -8.61 8.17 19.38
C SER A 7 -8.36 8.86 18.04
N ILE A 8 -9.40 9.17 17.27
CA ILE A 8 -9.27 9.84 15.97
C ILE A 8 -8.71 11.25 16.12
N THR A 9 -9.18 11.99 17.13
CA THR A 9 -8.70 13.36 17.38
C THR A 9 -7.21 13.37 17.70
N ASN A 10 -6.77 12.46 18.57
CA ASN A 10 -5.35 12.29 18.88
C ASN A 10 -4.54 11.89 17.64
N PHE A 11 -5.05 10.99 16.81
CA PHE A 11 -4.40 10.60 15.56
C PHE A 11 -4.22 11.81 14.61
N VAL A 12 -5.26 12.62 14.42
CA VAL A 12 -5.18 13.81 13.56
C VAL A 12 -4.18 14.84 14.08
N MET A 13 -4.04 14.96 15.41
CA MET A 13 -3.02 15.83 16.00
C MET A 13 -1.60 15.32 15.75
N GLN A 14 -1.39 14.01 15.78
CA GLN A 14 -0.09 13.38 15.50
C GLN A 14 0.34 13.44 14.03
N LEU A 15 -0.60 13.67 13.10
CA LEU A 15 -0.28 13.76 11.68
C LEU A 15 0.70 14.88 11.35
N ASP A 16 0.73 15.95 12.13
CA ASP A 16 1.60 17.08 11.80
C ASP A 16 3.09 16.75 11.99
N GLU A 17 3.42 15.92 12.97
CA GLU A 17 4.81 15.53 13.26
C GLU A 17 5.23 14.24 12.55
N THR A 18 4.30 13.55 11.87
CA THR A 18 4.59 12.27 11.22
C THR A 18 5.24 12.48 9.85
N PRO A 19 6.49 12.03 9.64
CA PRO A 19 7.11 12.09 8.32
C PRO A 19 6.45 11.10 7.38
N THR A 20 6.06 11.56 6.20
CA THR A 20 5.50 10.73 5.12
C THR A 20 6.57 10.34 4.11
N ILE A 21 6.51 9.10 3.61
CA ILE A 21 7.40 8.62 2.53
C ILE A 21 7.11 9.35 1.22
N ILE A 22 5.83 9.61 0.95
CA ILE A 22 5.36 10.38 -0.20
C ILE A 22 5.50 11.87 0.11
N PRO A 23 6.24 12.65 -0.69
CA PRO A 23 6.38 14.10 -0.49
C PRO A 23 5.04 14.83 -0.64
N ASP A 24 4.81 15.82 0.21
CA ASP A 24 3.54 16.59 0.25
C ASP A 24 3.17 17.20 -1.10
N VAL A 25 4.15 17.68 -1.87
CA VAL A 25 3.93 18.25 -3.22
C VAL A 25 3.29 17.24 -4.18
N VAL A 26 3.64 15.96 -4.08
CA VAL A 26 3.10 14.91 -4.94
C VAL A 26 1.64 14.70 -4.60
N THR A 27 1.33 14.54 -3.31
CA THR A 27 -0.04 14.35 -2.85
C THR A 27 -0.91 15.55 -3.18
N SER A 28 -0.43 16.78 -2.95
CA SER A 28 -1.13 18.01 -3.32
C SER A 28 -1.39 18.09 -4.84
N SER A 29 -0.45 17.67 -5.69
CA SER A 29 -0.67 17.62 -7.14
C SER A 29 -1.80 16.65 -7.52
N PHE A 30 -1.88 15.48 -6.87
CA PHE A 30 -2.96 14.52 -7.10
C PHE A 30 -4.31 15.04 -6.59
N LEU A 31 -4.33 15.67 -5.41
CA LEU A 31 -5.53 16.29 -4.86
C LEU A 31 -6.06 17.40 -5.78
N ASN A 32 -5.18 18.29 -6.25
CA ASN A 32 -5.55 19.35 -7.20
C ASN A 32 -6.07 18.78 -8.52
N SER A 33 -5.47 17.70 -9.03
CA SER A 33 -5.93 17.01 -10.23
C SER A 33 -7.32 16.37 -10.05
N ALA A 34 -7.67 15.99 -8.81
CA ALA A 34 -9.00 15.54 -8.43
C ALA A 34 -9.98 16.68 -8.12
N GLY A 35 -9.56 17.94 -8.25
CA GLY A 35 -10.38 19.13 -7.98
C GLY A 35 -10.49 19.49 -6.49
N PHE A 36 -9.58 18.99 -5.64
CA PHE A 36 -9.56 19.26 -4.21
C PHE A 36 -8.29 20.02 -3.80
N GLU A 37 -8.45 21.20 -3.21
CA GLU A 37 -7.36 21.96 -2.61
C GLU A 37 -7.46 21.87 -1.09
N ALA A 38 -6.45 21.27 -0.45
CA ALA A 38 -6.44 21.08 0.99
C ALA A 38 -6.00 22.36 1.71
N SER A 39 -6.90 23.00 2.47
CA SER A 39 -6.54 24.14 3.32
C SER A 39 -5.68 23.76 4.52
N ASP A 40 -5.82 22.53 5.03
CA ASP A 40 -5.07 22.02 6.17
C ASP A 40 -4.00 21.01 5.70
N PRO A 41 -2.70 21.27 5.95
CA PRO A 41 -1.60 20.36 5.60
C PRO A 41 -1.76 18.95 6.17
N ARG A 42 -2.46 18.79 7.31
CA ARG A 42 -2.70 17.49 7.93
C ARG A 42 -3.56 16.58 7.06
N LEU A 43 -4.45 17.16 6.22
CA LEU A 43 -5.24 16.39 5.27
C LEU A 43 -4.37 15.81 4.14
N VAL A 44 -3.37 16.58 3.68
CA VAL A 44 -2.40 16.11 2.69
C VAL A 44 -1.60 14.94 3.26
N LYS A 45 -1.14 15.05 4.52
CA LYS A 45 -0.42 13.97 5.21
C LYS A 45 -1.30 12.74 5.45
N LEU A 46 -2.57 12.94 5.82
CA LEU A 46 -3.54 11.85 5.99
C LEU A 46 -3.70 11.03 4.70
N VAL A 47 -3.94 11.71 3.57
CA VAL A 47 -4.09 11.04 2.26
C VAL A 47 -2.80 10.33 1.87
N SER A 48 -1.65 10.97 2.14
CA SER A 48 -0.34 10.37 1.88
C SER A 48 -0.13 9.07 2.67
N LEU A 49 -0.46 9.07 3.97
CA LEU A 49 -0.37 7.88 4.83
C LEU A 49 -1.37 6.81 4.42
N ALA A 50 -2.59 7.18 4.06
CA ALA A 50 -3.60 6.25 3.58
C ALA A 50 -3.12 5.53 2.30
N GLY A 51 -2.55 6.27 1.35
CA GLY A 51 -1.96 5.70 0.14
C GLY A 51 -0.77 4.78 0.44
N GLN A 52 0.11 5.16 1.37
CA GLN A 52 1.22 4.30 1.80
C GLN A 52 0.74 3.02 2.46
N LYS A 53 -0.22 3.11 3.38
CA LYS A 53 -0.83 1.95 4.05
C LYS A 53 -1.46 1.01 3.03
N PHE A 54 -2.21 1.56 2.08
CA PHE A 54 -2.86 0.78 1.02
C PHE A 54 -1.85 -0.01 0.18
N ILE A 55 -0.77 0.63 -0.28
CA ILE A 55 0.30 -0.06 -1.02
C ILE A 55 0.98 -1.13 -0.14
N ALA A 56 1.24 -0.82 1.14
CA ALA A 56 1.86 -1.76 2.07
C ALA A 56 0.99 -3.00 2.30
N GLU A 57 -0.34 -2.85 2.39
CA GLU A 57 -1.27 -3.97 2.51
C GLU A 57 -1.21 -4.89 1.28
N ILE A 58 -1.31 -4.34 0.06
CA ILE A 58 -1.21 -5.12 -1.18
C ILE A 58 0.14 -5.86 -1.28
N VAL A 59 1.24 -5.19 -0.93
CA VAL A 59 2.57 -5.80 -0.98
C VAL A 59 2.72 -6.92 0.05
N ASN A 60 2.13 -6.76 1.24
CA ASN A 60 2.12 -7.80 2.27
C ASN A 60 1.31 -9.03 1.83
N ASP A 61 0.16 -8.82 1.19
CA ASP A 61 -0.67 -9.90 0.64
C ASP A 61 0.08 -10.65 -0.48
N ALA A 62 0.70 -9.92 -1.41
CA ALA A 62 1.54 -10.51 -2.46
C ALA A 62 2.75 -11.27 -1.88
N LEU A 63 3.37 -10.74 -0.82
CA LEU A 63 4.46 -11.41 -0.11
C LEU A 63 3.99 -12.72 0.53
N GLN A 64 2.78 -12.74 1.10
CA GLN A 64 2.18 -13.95 1.66
C GLN A 64 1.97 -15.01 0.57
N HIS A 65 1.42 -14.63 -0.58
CA HIS A 65 1.28 -15.53 -1.74
C HIS A 65 2.63 -16.08 -2.21
N CYS A 66 3.65 -15.23 -2.31
CA CYS A 66 5.01 -15.63 -2.67
C CYS A 66 5.61 -16.65 -1.68
N ARG A 67 5.44 -16.42 -0.37
CA ARG A 67 5.94 -17.31 0.69
C ARG A 67 5.26 -18.67 0.66
N VAL A 68 3.93 -18.72 0.56
CA VAL A 68 3.17 -19.98 0.47
C VAL A 68 3.63 -20.79 -0.74
N LYS A 69 3.79 -20.16 -1.92
CA LYS A 69 4.32 -20.81 -3.13
C LYS A 69 5.72 -21.39 -2.92
N SER A 70 6.62 -20.62 -2.30
CA SER A 70 8.01 -21.04 -2.07
C SER A 70 8.15 -22.15 -1.02
N SER A 71 7.18 -22.29 -0.11
CA SER A 71 7.20 -23.27 0.98
C SER A 71 6.95 -24.72 0.53
N GLY A 72 6.28 -24.92 -0.61
CA GLY A 72 6.11 -26.23 -1.24
C GLY A 72 7.32 -26.71 -2.06
N GLN A 73 8.25 -25.81 -2.41
CA GLN A 73 9.46 -26.15 -3.15
C GLN A 73 10.61 -26.49 -2.20
N ASN A 74 10.79 -27.80 -1.97
CA ASN A 74 11.89 -28.51 -1.32
C ASN A 74 12.96 -27.65 -0.59
N LYS A 75 13.10 -27.89 0.73
CA LYS A 75 14.03 -27.27 1.70
C LYS A 75 15.54 -27.40 1.38
N LYS A 76 15.95 -27.77 0.16
CA LYS A 76 17.36 -28.08 -0.18
C LYS A 76 18.19 -26.86 -0.63
N GLN A 77 17.60 -25.68 -0.79
CA GLN A 77 18.28 -24.41 -1.09
C GLN A 77 17.79 -23.33 -0.13
N SER A 78 18.34 -23.26 1.09
CA SER A 78 17.77 -22.43 2.17
C SER A 78 18.59 -21.21 2.56
N LYS A 79 19.70 -20.88 1.89
CA LYS A 79 20.53 -19.72 2.28
C LYS A 79 20.40 -18.47 1.41
N ASP A 80 19.90 -18.59 0.17
CA ASP A 80 19.88 -17.47 -0.79
C ASP A 80 18.58 -17.38 -1.62
N LYS A 81 17.42 -17.72 -1.05
CA LYS A 81 16.13 -17.51 -1.76
C LYS A 81 15.78 -16.02 -1.73
N LYS A 82 16.25 -15.28 -2.74
CA LYS A 82 15.84 -13.90 -3.00
C LYS A 82 14.36 -13.86 -3.37
N LEU A 83 13.53 -13.27 -2.50
CA LEU A 83 12.12 -13.04 -2.80
C LEU A 83 12.00 -12.01 -3.92
N THR A 84 11.20 -12.32 -4.93
CA THR A 84 10.97 -11.47 -6.09
C THR A 84 9.47 -11.26 -6.23
N LEU A 85 9.03 -10.00 -6.39
CA LEU A 85 7.63 -9.69 -6.64
C LEU A 85 7.29 -10.04 -8.09
N THR A 86 6.40 -11.01 -8.30
CA THR A 86 5.99 -11.48 -9.63
C THR A 86 4.50 -11.24 -9.87
N MET A 87 4.09 -11.21 -11.15
CA MET A 87 2.67 -11.06 -11.51
C MET A 87 1.81 -12.23 -11.01
N GLU A 88 2.39 -13.42 -10.84
CA GLU A 88 1.68 -14.58 -10.28
C GLU A 88 1.29 -14.38 -8.81
N ASP A 89 2.07 -13.61 -8.05
CA ASP A 89 1.82 -13.34 -6.64
C ASP A 89 0.99 -12.06 -6.47
N LEU A 90 1.21 -11.07 -7.36
CA LEU A 90 0.55 -9.77 -7.32
C LEU A 90 -0.87 -9.78 -7.90
N SER A 91 -1.15 -10.49 -8.99
CA SER A 91 -2.50 -10.57 -9.57
C SER A 91 -3.56 -11.10 -8.59
N PRO A 92 -3.34 -12.20 -7.84
CA PRO A 92 -4.30 -12.64 -6.84
C PRO A 92 -4.43 -11.65 -5.68
N ALA A 93 -3.33 -11.05 -5.22
CA ALA A 93 -3.39 -10.00 -4.18
C ALA A 93 -4.25 -8.83 -4.65
N LEU A 94 -4.07 -8.33 -5.87
CA LEU A 94 -4.90 -7.26 -6.42
C LEU A 94 -6.38 -7.68 -6.58
N ALA A 95 -6.64 -8.93 -6.94
CA ALA A 95 -8.01 -9.44 -7.08
C ALA A 95 -8.77 -9.46 -5.75
N ASP A 96 -8.09 -9.73 -4.62
CA ASP A 96 -8.69 -9.67 -3.28
C ASP A 96 -9.13 -8.25 -2.91
N HIS A 97 -8.47 -7.24 -3.47
CA HIS A 97 -8.84 -5.82 -3.35
C HIS A 97 -9.78 -5.34 -4.47
N GLY A 98 -10.31 -6.24 -5.30
CA GLY A 98 -11.24 -5.93 -6.40
C GLY A 98 -10.58 -5.32 -7.66
N ILE A 99 -9.26 -5.40 -7.78
CA ILE A 99 -8.49 -4.83 -8.90
C ILE A 99 -8.10 -5.93 -9.88
N HIS A 100 -8.62 -5.88 -11.11
CA HIS A 100 -8.31 -6.86 -12.15
C HIS A 100 -7.11 -6.44 -13.01
N ALA A 101 -5.90 -6.82 -12.57
CA ALA A 101 -4.69 -6.64 -13.39
C ALA A 101 -4.47 -7.88 -14.29
N VAL A 102 -5.06 -7.87 -15.48
CA VAL A 102 -4.82 -8.90 -16.51
C VAL A 102 -3.71 -8.43 -17.44
N LYS A 103 -2.48 -8.90 -17.21
CA LYS A 103 -1.38 -8.71 -18.16
C LYS A 103 -1.40 -9.84 -19.18
N PRO A 104 -1.54 -9.56 -20.50
CA PRO A 104 -1.39 -10.61 -21.50
C PRO A 104 0.03 -11.19 -21.48
N PRO A 105 0.20 -12.52 -21.60
CA PRO A 105 1.50 -13.19 -21.49
C PRO A 105 2.47 -12.83 -22.62
N TYR A 106 1.95 -12.35 -23.75
CA TYR A 106 2.71 -11.80 -24.86
C TYR A 106 1.79 -10.87 -25.67
N CYS A 107 2.37 -9.85 -26.30
CA CYS A 107 1.69 -9.09 -27.35
C CYS A 107 2.09 -9.73 -28.70
N LEU A 108 1.09 -10.02 -29.56
CA LEU A 108 1.33 -10.38 -30.96
C LEU A 108 1.48 -9.10 -31.80
#